data_AF-A0AAE0PYK8-F1
#
_entry.id   AF-A0AAE0PYK8-F1
#
_cell.length_a   1.000
_cell.length_b   1.000
_cell.length_c   1.000
_cell.angle_alpha   90.00
_cell.angle_beta   90.00
_cell.angle_gamma   90.00
#
_symmetry.space_group_name_H-M   'P 1'
#
loop_
_entity.id
_entity.type
_entity.pdbx_description
1 polymer ?
#
loop_
_entity_poly.entity_id
_entity_poly.type
_entity_poly.pdbx_seq_one_letter_code
_entity_poly.pdbx_strand_id
1 'polypeptide(L)'
;MVVMVVVVLEIRSQAYGIEKYKCASCRTELGTERESGAQVRVRHRQLFCDACYNRLRGRKVLGVSSGRRKEDKETWWWNEEVQDSVQRKRLAKKKWDMDRTEENRQEYKELQRRVKREVSKAKQKAYDELYTRLDTREGEKDLYRLARQRDRDGKDVQQVRVIKDGDGRVLTSEESVQRRWKEYFEELMNEENERGKKSRRGELCGTESR
;
A
#
# COMPACT_ATOMS: atom_id res chain seq x y z
N MET A 1 3.64 -31.17 -46.18
CA MET A 1 2.39 -31.94 -45.96
C MET A 1 2.83 -33.39 -46.02
N VAL A 2 2.86 -34.16 -44.94
CA VAL A 2 1.75 -34.48 -44.04
C VAL A 2 2.32 -34.82 -42.64
N VAL A 3 1.54 -34.53 -41.59
CA VAL A 3 1.64 -35.03 -40.20
C VAL A 3 2.70 -34.34 -39.31
N MET A 4 2.51 -33.08 -38.89
CA MET A 4 1.91 -32.76 -37.57
C MET A 4 1.27 -33.97 -36.85
N VAL A 5 1.60 -34.12 -35.56
CA VAL A 5 0.96 -34.99 -34.55
C VAL A 5 1.65 -36.32 -34.29
N VAL A 6 2.78 -36.26 -33.57
CA VAL A 6 3.00 -36.96 -32.28
C VAL A 6 3.89 -36.01 -31.46
N VAL A 7 3.42 -34.86 -30.98
CA VAL A 7 2.76 -34.71 -29.67
C VAL A 7 3.33 -35.69 -28.64
N VAL A 8 4.23 -35.14 -27.81
CA VAL A 8 4.29 -35.38 -26.36
C VAL A 8 4.56 -36.84 -25.97
N LEU A 9 5.76 -37.10 -25.46
CA LEU A 9 6.04 -37.70 -24.14
C LEU A 9 7.48 -38.24 -24.11
N GLU A 10 8.12 -38.10 -22.95
CA GLU A 10 9.45 -38.64 -22.58
C GLU A 10 10.65 -37.83 -23.11
N ILE A 11 10.94 -36.64 -22.58
CA ILE A 11 11.51 -36.46 -21.23
C ILE A 11 12.39 -37.65 -20.84
N ARG A 12 13.71 -37.50 -21.01
CA ARG A 12 14.64 -37.76 -19.91
C ARG A 12 16.02 -37.14 -20.18
N SER A 13 16.37 -36.28 -19.23
CA SER A 13 17.75 -35.97 -18.84
C SER A 13 18.51 -34.96 -19.66
N GLN A 14 18.05 -33.70 -19.62
CA GLN A 14 18.93 -32.56 -19.29
C GLN A 14 18.08 -31.44 -18.67
N ALA A 15 17.61 -31.70 -17.45
CA ALA A 15 17.09 -30.69 -16.56
C ALA A 15 18.28 -29.89 -16.01
N TYR A 16 18.72 -28.87 -16.74
CA TYR A 16 19.67 -27.89 -16.24
C TYR A 16 19.10 -26.48 -16.42
N GLY A 17 18.43 -26.05 -15.35
CA GLY A 17 18.20 -24.66 -14.99
C GLY A 17 17.47 -23.78 -16.01
N ILE A 18 16.14 -23.83 -16.02
CA ILE A 18 15.38 -22.61 -16.33
C ILE A 18 15.82 -21.61 -15.26
N GLU A 19 16.73 -20.71 -15.61
CA GLU A 19 17.15 -19.63 -14.73
C GLU A 19 15.89 -18.94 -14.26
N LYS A 20 15.57 -19.13 -12.98
CA LYS A 20 14.41 -18.52 -12.36
C LYS A 20 14.59 -17.02 -12.50
N TYR A 21 13.84 -16.40 -13.41
CA TYR A 21 13.89 -14.96 -13.61
C TYR A 21 13.51 -14.30 -12.30
N LYS A 22 14.38 -13.46 -11.72
CA LYS A 22 14.14 -12.81 -10.43
C LYS A 22 13.96 -11.31 -10.61
N CYS A 23 13.12 -10.73 -9.77
CA CYS A 23 13.02 -9.28 -9.67
C CYS A 23 14.36 -8.70 -9.22
N ALA A 24 14.92 -7.75 -9.98
CA ALA A 24 16.17 -7.09 -9.65
C ALA A 24 16.13 -6.34 -8.31
N SER A 25 14.93 -5.92 -7.87
CA SER A 25 14.75 -5.21 -6.60
C SER A 25 14.47 -6.14 -5.42
N CYS A 26 13.43 -6.97 -5.47
CA CYS A 26 13.01 -7.80 -4.33
C CYS A 26 13.44 -9.26 -4.42
N ARG A 27 14.15 -9.66 -5.48
CA ARG A 27 14.62 -11.03 -5.76
C ARG A 27 13.54 -12.10 -5.85
N THR A 28 12.25 -11.71 -5.79
CA THR A 28 11.11 -12.61 -6.00
C THR A 28 11.21 -13.28 -7.37
N GLU A 29 10.92 -14.58 -7.40
CA GLU A 29 10.86 -15.35 -8.64
C GLU A 29 9.67 -14.86 -9.49
N LEU A 30 9.94 -14.60 -10.76
CA LEU A 30 9.02 -14.05 -11.75
C LEU A 30 8.62 -15.17 -12.70
N GLY A 31 7.33 -15.50 -12.74
CA GLY A 31 6.78 -16.42 -13.74
C GLY A 31 6.74 -17.91 -13.36
N THR A 32 6.45 -18.26 -12.10
CA THR A 32 6.35 -19.68 -11.70
C THR A 32 4.93 -20.27 -11.67
N GLU A 33 3.87 -19.49 -11.90
CA GLU A 33 2.50 -20.05 -11.86
C GLU A 33 1.68 -19.58 -13.07
N ARG A 34 1.11 -20.56 -13.79
CA ARG A 34 0.23 -20.36 -14.96
C ARG A 34 -1.08 -19.65 -14.63
N GLU A 35 -1.37 -19.41 -13.35
CA GLU A 35 -2.67 -18.95 -12.85
C GLU A 35 -2.65 -17.57 -12.18
N SER A 36 -1.51 -16.91 -12.08
CA SER A 36 -1.44 -15.53 -11.59
C SER A 36 -0.80 -14.65 -12.64
N GLY A 37 -1.59 -13.76 -13.25
CA GLY A 37 -1.20 -12.78 -14.27
C GLY A 37 -0.20 -11.73 -13.81
N ALA A 38 0.86 -12.14 -13.11
CA ALA A 38 1.95 -11.30 -12.65
C ALA A 38 2.71 -10.76 -13.87
N GLN A 39 2.38 -9.53 -14.27
CA GLN A 39 3.07 -8.83 -15.32
C GLN A 39 4.54 -8.59 -14.90
N VAL A 40 5.46 -9.05 -15.76
CA VAL A 40 6.89 -8.80 -15.61
C VAL A 40 7.27 -7.56 -16.42
N ARG A 41 7.89 -6.56 -15.78
CA ARG A 41 8.30 -5.30 -16.40
C ARG A 41 9.81 -5.32 -16.66
N VAL A 42 10.24 -4.88 -17.85
CA VAL A 42 11.66 -4.80 -18.24
C VAL A 42 12.12 -3.35 -18.22
N ARG A 43 13.23 -3.06 -17.54
CA ARG A 43 13.87 -1.73 -17.58
C ARG A 43 15.40 -1.88 -17.52
N HIS A 44 16.13 -1.20 -18.40
CA HIS A 44 17.60 -1.27 -18.48
C HIS A 44 18.15 -2.71 -18.45
N ARG A 45 17.52 -3.62 -19.21
CA ARG A 45 17.87 -5.07 -19.26
C ARG A 45 17.70 -5.84 -17.95
N GLN A 46 16.99 -5.27 -16.97
CA GLN A 46 16.66 -5.92 -15.70
C GLN A 46 15.16 -6.20 -15.60
N LEU A 47 14.79 -7.29 -14.93
CA LEU A 47 13.40 -7.70 -14.71
C LEU A 47 12.89 -7.20 -13.36
N PHE A 48 11.66 -6.68 -13.33
CA PHE A 48 11.00 -6.20 -12.12
C PHE A 48 9.60 -6.82 -12.01
N CYS A 49 9.19 -7.18 -10.79
CA CYS A 49 7.77 -7.39 -10.53
C CYS A 49 7.01 -6.06 -10.62
N ASP A 50 5.72 -6.12 -10.96
CA ASP A 50 4.89 -4.93 -11.12
C ASP A 50 4.92 -4.03 -9.87
N ALA A 51 4.87 -4.62 -8.67
CA ALA A 51 4.98 -3.89 -7.41
C ALA A 51 6.31 -3.11 -7.25
N CYS A 52 7.44 -3.72 -7.62
CA CYS A 52 8.75 -3.06 -7.53
C CYS A 52 8.94 -2.01 -8.63
N TYR A 53 8.45 -2.28 -9.84
CA TYR A 53 8.45 -1.33 -10.95
C TYR A 53 7.62 -0.09 -10.60
N ASN A 54 6.39 -0.29 -10.11
CA ASN A 54 5.49 0.79 -9.67
C ASN A 54 6.06 1.57 -8.49
N ARG A 55 6.72 0.92 -7.52
CA ARG A 55 7.41 1.61 -6.42
C ARG A 55 8.58 2.46 -6.94
N LEU A 56 9.39 1.94 -7.86
CA LEU A 56 10.52 2.66 -8.45
C LEU A 56 10.06 3.90 -9.24
N ARG A 57 9.02 3.75 -10.08
CA ARG A 57 8.41 4.85 -10.83
C ARG A 57 7.72 5.87 -9.92
N GLY A 58 6.92 5.37 -8.97
CA GLY A 58 6.21 6.16 -7.99
C GLY A 58 7.15 7.05 -7.18
N ARG A 59 8.33 6.57 -6.77
CA ARG A 59 9.33 7.41 -6.09
C ARG A 59 9.80 8.60 -6.91
N LYS A 60 9.93 8.46 -8.24
CA LYS A 60 10.39 9.56 -9.12
C LYS A 60 9.32 10.66 -9.25
N VAL A 61 8.05 10.27 -9.35
CA VAL A 61 6.93 11.19 -9.62
C VAL A 61 6.29 11.73 -8.33
N LEU A 62 6.05 10.84 -7.37
CA LEU A 62 5.33 11.13 -6.12
C LEU A 62 6.28 11.44 -4.94
N GLY A 63 7.59 11.24 -5.13
CA GLY A 63 8.57 11.36 -4.05
C GLY A 63 8.49 10.20 -3.04
N VAL A 64 9.22 10.34 -1.93
CA VAL A 64 9.22 9.38 -0.81
C VAL A 64 8.54 10.06 0.36
N SER A 65 7.44 9.49 0.88
CA SER A 65 6.86 9.98 2.14
C SER A 65 7.80 9.63 3.28
N SER A 66 7.91 10.51 4.29
CA SER A 66 8.87 10.37 5.40
C SER A 66 8.65 9.13 6.28
N GLY A 67 7.58 8.36 6.04
CA GLY A 67 7.24 7.16 6.81
C GLY A 67 6.91 7.43 8.27
N ARG A 68 7.04 8.68 8.75
CA ARG A 68 6.61 9.08 10.09
C ARG A 68 5.12 8.82 10.15
N ARG A 69 4.74 7.78 10.90
CA ARG A 69 3.39 7.70 11.46
C ARG A 69 3.13 9.06 12.10
N LYS A 70 1.97 9.67 11.81
CA LYS A 70 1.45 10.70 12.71
C LYS A 70 1.63 10.11 14.11
N GLU A 71 2.32 10.83 15.00
CA GLU A 71 2.33 10.46 16.41
C GLU A 71 0.90 10.09 16.75
N ASP A 72 0.71 8.84 17.17
CA ASP A 72 -0.57 8.36 17.64
C ASP A 72 -0.89 9.32 18.78
N LYS A 73 -1.72 10.32 18.49
CA LYS A 73 -2.22 11.26 19.49
C LYS A 73 -2.71 10.35 20.59
N GLU A 74 -2.02 10.33 21.74
CA GLU A 74 -2.51 9.62 22.90
C GLU A 74 -3.97 10.00 23.01
N THR A 75 -4.82 9.00 22.79
CA THR A 75 -6.23 9.25 22.54
C THR A 75 -6.72 9.98 23.78
N TRP A 76 -7.25 11.18 23.64
CA TRP A 76 -7.69 12.09 24.72
C TRP A 76 -8.63 11.48 25.78
N TRP A 77 -9.06 10.23 25.60
CA TRP A 77 -9.82 9.39 26.53
C TRP A 77 -9.01 8.23 27.15
N TRP A 78 -7.71 8.13 26.87
CA TRP A 78 -6.81 7.09 27.37
C TRP A 78 -6.42 7.39 28.82
N ASN A 79 -6.62 6.42 29.70
CA ASN A 79 -6.36 6.55 31.13
C ASN A 79 -5.71 5.28 31.68
N GLU A 80 -5.28 5.34 32.93
CA GLU A 80 -4.61 4.23 33.62
C GLU A 80 -5.51 2.99 33.72
N GLU A 81 -6.82 3.16 33.90
CA GLU A 81 -7.77 2.04 34.01
C GLU A 81 -7.94 1.27 32.69
N VAL A 82 -7.99 1.99 31.56
CA VAL A 82 -7.99 1.36 30.23
C VAL A 82 -6.65 0.67 29.98
N GLN A 83 -5.54 1.28 30.36
CA GLN A 83 -4.21 0.68 30.20
C GLN A 83 -4.07 -0.61 31.00
N ASP A 84 -4.40 -0.60 32.29
CA ASP A 84 -4.35 -1.77 33.18
C ASP A 84 -5.30 -2.88 32.68
N SER A 85 -6.53 -2.55 32.31
CA SER A 85 -7.47 -3.56 31.77
C SER A 85 -6.97 -4.19 30.47
N VAL A 86 -6.35 -3.42 29.58
CA VAL A 86 -5.72 -3.94 28.35
C VAL A 86 -4.52 -4.82 28.66
N GLN A 87 -3.68 -4.44 29.64
CA GLN A 87 -2.55 -5.25 30.08
C GLN A 87 -3.01 -6.59 30.66
N ARG A 88 -4.00 -6.60 31.56
CA ARG A 88 -4.60 -7.84 32.11
C ARG A 88 -5.16 -8.74 31.01
N LYS A 89 -5.90 -8.18 30.05
CA LYS A 89 -6.39 -8.93 28.88
C LYS A 89 -5.24 -9.54 28.06
N ARG A 90 -4.13 -8.83 27.88
CA ARG A 90 -2.94 -9.35 27.16
C ARG A 90 -2.30 -10.51 27.92
N LEU A 91 -2.19 -10.42 29.25
CA LEU A 91 -1.67 -11.52 30.09
C LEU A 91 -2.56 -12.76 30.02
N ALA A 92 -3.88 -12.60 30.13
CA ALA A 92 -4.82 -13.72 29.98
C ALA A 92 -4.78 -14.35 28.59
N LYS A 93 -4.56 -13.54 27.53
CA LYS A 93 -4.36 -14.06 26.18
C LYS A 93 -3.11 -14.94 26.09
N LYS A 94 -1.98 -14.48 26.66
CA LYS A 94 -0.74 -15.27 26.70
C LYS A 94 -0.95 -16.60 27.44
N LYS A 95 -1.64 -16.56 28.59
CA LYS A 95 -1.97 -17.75 29.38
C LYS A 95 -2.82 -18.75 28.58
N TRP A 96 -3.87 -18.27 27.89
CA TRP A 96 -4.67 -19.11 27.00
C TRP A 96 -3.88 -19.65 25.81
N ASP A 97 -2.96 -18.88 25.24
CA ASP A 97 -2.11 -19.32 24.14
C ASP A 97 -1.17 -20.47 24.53
N MET A 98 -0.73 -20.51 25.79
CA MET A 98 0.12 -21.58 26.35
C MET A 98 -0.69 -22.83 26.70
N ASP A 99 -1.70 -22.71 27.56
CA ASP A 99 -2.34 -23.89 28.16
C ASP A 99 -3.54 -24.41 27.35
N ARG A 100 -4.11 -23.58 26.47
CA ARG A 100 -5.27 -23.88 25.61
C ARG A 100 -6.51 -24.45 26.32
N THR A 101 -6.63 -24.26 27.62
CA THR A 101 -7.80 -24.67 28.42
C THR A 101 -9.03 -23.78 28.17
N GLU A 102 -10.23 -24.31 28.42
CA GLU A 102 -11.48 -23.55 28.24
C GLU A 102 -11.66 -22.50 29.34
N GLU A 103 -11.16 -22.75 30.56
CA GLU A 103 -11.15 -21.77 31.65
C GLU A 103 -10.36 -20.52 31.28
N ASN A 104 -9.14 -20.69 30.75
CA ASN A 104 -8.31 -19.58 30.30
C ASN A 104 -8.93 -18.85 29.10
N ARG A 105 -9.63 -19.57 28.22
CA ARG A 105 -10.39 -18.97 27.11
C ARG A 105 -11.53 -18.09 27.63
N GLN A 106 -12.26 -18.57 28.63
CA GLN A 106 -13.37 -17.86 29.25
C GLN A 106 -12.87 -16.61 29.99
N GLU A 107 -11.80 -16.73 30.77
CA GLU A 107 -11.12 -15.62 31.45
C GLU A 107 -10.71 -14.52 30.45
N TYR A 108 -10.09 -14.91 29.33
CA TYR A 108 -9.74 -13.98 28.26
C TYR A 108 -10.97 -13.26 27.66
N LYS A 109 -12.06 -13.99 27.38
CA LYS A 109 -13.30 -13.40 26.84
C LYS A 109 -13.92 -12.40 27.82
N GLU A 110 -13.93 -12.71 29.11
CA GLU A 110 -14.45 -11.83 30.16
C GLU A 110 -13.62 -10.56 30.29
N LEU A 111 -12.29 -10.67 30.29
CA LEU A 111 -11.40 -9.51 30.28
C LEU A 111 -11.53 -8.70 28.99
N GLN A 112 -11.77 -9.34 27.84
CA GLN A 112 -12.06 -8.63 26.60
C GLN A 112 -13.36 -7.80 26.71
N ARG A 113 -14.42 -8.35 27.31
CA ARG A 113 -15.66 -7.60 27.59
C ARG A 113 -15.43 -6.47 28.59
N ARG A 114 -14.61 -6.71 29.62
CA ARG A 114 -14.22 -5.69 30.60
C ARG A 114 -13.49 -4.53 29.94
N VAL A 115 -12.50 -4.80 29.08
CA VAL A 115 -11.80 -3.76 28.31
C VAL A 115 -12.77 -2.94 27.46
N LYS A 116 -13.71 -3.59 26.75
CA LYS A 116 -14.73 -2.85 25.97
C LYS A 116 -15.55 -1.90 26.86
N ARG A 117 -15.95 -2.34 28.05
CA ARG A 117 -16.67 -1.51 29.02
C ARG A 117 -15.83 -0.35 29.53
N GLU A 118 -14.58 -0.59 29.94
CA GLU A 118 -13.71 0.47 30.45
C GLU A 118 -13.37 1.50 29.37
N VAL A 119 -13.11 1.06 28.13
CA VAL A 119 -12.94 1.98 26.99
C VAL A 119 -14.20 2.80 26.74
N SER A 120 -15.38 2.20 26.84
CA SER A 120 -16.65 2.94 26.69
C SER A 120 -16.84 3.99 27.79
N LYS A 121 -16.55 3.64 29.05
CA LYS A 121 -16.62 4.57 30.18
C LYS A 121 -15.63 5.71 30.04
N ALA A 122 -14.38 5.41 29.68
CA ALA A 122 -13.34 6.42 29.52
C ALA A 122 -13.68 7.40 28.39
N LYS A 123 -14.18 6.89 27.25
CA LYS A 123 -14.71 7.73 26.17
C LYS A 123 -15.88 8.59 26.62
N GLN A 124 -16.84 8.01 27.33
CA GLN A 124 -18.01 8.74 27.81
C GLN A 124 -17.58 9.88 28.73
N LYS A 125 -16.75 9.58 29.74
CA LYS A 125 -16.22 10.57 30.67
C LYS A 125 -15.51 11.71 29.95
N ALA A 126 -14.64 11.38 28.98
CA ALA A 126 -13.93 12.39 28.21
C ALA A 126 -14.91 13.26 27.40
N TYR A 127 -15.94 12.68 26.79
CA TYR A 127 -16.98 13.46 26.10
C TYR A 127 -17.77 14.35 27.06
N ASP A 128 -18.15 13.85 28.23
CA ASP A 128 -18.88 14.62 29.24
C ASP A 128 -18.06 15.83 29.71
N GLU A 129 -16.75 15.64 29.97
CA GLU A 129 -15.81 16.71 30.29
C GLU A 129 -15.68 17.71 29.13
N LEU A 130 -15.59 17.22 27.89
CA LEU A 130 -15.56 18.08 26.70
C LEU A 130 -16.83 18.94 26.62
N TYR A 131 -18.02 18.34 26.70
CA TYR A 131 -19.29 19.07 26.61
C TYR A 131 -19.44 20.09 27.73
N THR A 132 -19.07 19.72 28.96
CA THR A 132 -19.06 20.66 30.10
C THR A 132 -18.17 21.87 29.82
N ARG A 133 -16.98 21.66 29.21
CA ARG A 133 -16.10 22.77 28.83
C ARG A 133 -16.68 23.60 27.68
N LEU A 134 -17.31 22.98 26.69
CA LEU A 134 -17.92 23.70 25.55
C LEU A 134 -19.08 24.62 25.97
N ASP A 135 -19.73 24.34 27.09
CA ASP A 135 -20.80 25.17 27.66
C ASP A 135 -20.27 26.44 28.36
N THR A 136 -18.95 26.56 28.51
CA THR A 136 -18.30 27.76 29.06
C THR A 136 -17.90 28.74 27.96
N ARG A 137 -17.78 30.03 28.31
CA ARG A 137 -17.30 31.09 27.39
C ARG A 137 -15.89 30.81 26.84
N GLU A 138 -15.07 30.07 27.57
CA GLU A 138 -13.73 29.65 27.12
C GLU A 138 -13.79 28.51 26.09
N GLY A 139 -14.83 27.68 26.16
CA GLY A 139 -15.10 26.56 25.24
C GLY A 139 -15.59 26.98 23.85
N GLU A 140 -16.01 28.24 23.66
CA GLU A 140 -16.48 28.74 22.36
C GLU A 140 -15.41 28.60 21.27
N LYS A 141 -14.14 28.87 21.59
CA LYS A 141 -13.00 28.68 20.66
C LYS A 141 -12.80 27.21 20.29
N ASP A 142 -13.06 26.30 21.23
CA ASP A 142 -12.94 24.86 21.01
C ASP A 142 -14.06 24.33 20.11
N LEU A 143 -15.29 24.87 20.22
CA LEU A 143 -16.41 24.60 19.31
C LEU A 143 -16.05 24.96 17.87
N TYR A 144 -15.54 26.17 17.62
CA TYR A 144 -15.10 26.57 16.28
C TYR A 144 -13.96 25.67 15.75
N ARG A 145 -13.04 25.24 16.62
CA ARG A 145 -11.96 24.31 16.25
C ARG A 145 -12.52 22.94 15.85
N LEU A 146 -13.47 22.40 16.62
CA LEU A 146 -14.15 21.13 16.33
C LEU A 146 -14.95 21.20 15.02
N ALA A 147 -15.66 22.30 14.78
CA ALA A 147 -16.39 22.52 13.53
C ALA A 147 -15.45 22.53 12.31
N ARG A 148 -14.33 23.29 12.38
CA ARG A 148 -13.29 23.29 11.33
C ARG A 148 -12.59 21.94 11.16
N GLN A 149 -12.43 21.17 12.22
CA GLN A 149 -11.90 19.81 12.15
C GLN A 149 -12.85 18.92 11.35
N ARG A 150 -14.15 18.93 11.67
CA ARG A 150 -15.18 18.15 10.95
C ARG A 150 -15.32 18.54 9.48
N ASP A 151 -15.31 19.84 9.17
CA ASP A 151 -15.31 20.33 7.79
C ASP A 151 -14.11 19.82 6.98
N ARG A 152 -12.90 19.83 7.59
CA ARG A 152 -11.73 19.23 6.96
C ARG A 152 -11.84 17.72 6.82
N ASP A 153 -12.30 17.04 7.86
CA ASP A 153 -12.41 15.58 7.88
C ASP A 153 -13.41 15.08 6.82
N GLY A 154 -14.46 15.86 6.52
CA GLY A 154 -15.45 15.58 5.47
C GLY A 154 -15.03 15.91 4.05
N LYS A 155 -13.86 16.52 3.83
CA LYS A 155 -13.32 16.76 2.48
C LYS A 155 -12.57 15.53 2.00
N ASP A 156 -12.89 15.05 0.80
CA ASP A 156 -12.22 13.89 0.17
C ASP A 156 -10.72 14.13 -0.05
N VAL A 157 -10.33 15.38 -0.29
CA VAL A 157 -8.94 15.82 -0.45
C VAL A 157 -8.55 16.75 0.70
N GLN A 158 -8.10 16.18 1.82
CA GLN A 158 -7.65 16.95 3.00
C GLN A 158 -6.29 17.66 2.82
N GLN A 159 -5.44 17.12 1.96
CA GLN A 159 -4.18 17.73 1.55
C GLN A 159 -4.12 17.62 0.03
N VAL A 160 -3.91 18.75 -0.65
CA VAL A 160 -3.43 18.71 -2.04
C VAL A 160 -2.14 17.90 -2.02
N ARG A 161 -2.18 16.70 -2.59
CA ARG A 161 -0.98 15.90 -2.77
C ARG A 161 -0.11 16.68 -3.74
N VAL A 162 0.96 17.24 -3.22
CA VAL A 162 1.95 18.00 -3.97
C VAL A 162 2.63 17.03 -4.94
N ILE A 163 2.23 17.05 -6.21
CA ILE A 163 2.80 16.21 -7.27
C ILE A 163 3.72 17.08 -8.11
N LYS A 164 4.85 16.51 -8.58
CA LYS A 164 5.73 17.20 -9.50
C LYS A 164 5.32 16.94 -10.96
N ASP A 165 5.39 17.97 -11.79
CA ASP A 165 5.27 17.83 -13.25
C ASP A 165 6.51 17.14 -13.86
N GLY A 166 6.50 16.93 -15.17
CA GLY A 166 7.62 16.32 -15.90
C GLY A 166 8.94 17.09 -15.75
N ASP A 167 8.86 18.41 -15.52
CA ASP A 167 9.99 19.33 -15.35
C ASP A 167 10.43 19.46 -13.88
N GLY A 168 9.79 18.71 -12.97
CA GLY A 168 10.12 18.69 -11.54
C GLY A 168 9.55 19.85 -10.73
N ARG A 169 8.68 20.69 -11.31
CA ARG A 169 7.98 21.77 -10.62
C ARG A 169 6.79 21.22 -9.85
N VAL A 170 6.51 21.84 -8.71
CA VAL A 170 5.45 21.43 -7.80
C VAL A 170 4.08 21.95 -8.29
N LEU A 171 3.12 21.04 -8.44
CA LEU A 171 1.73 21.35 -8.79
C LEU A 171 0.88 21.52 -7.51
N THR A 172 0.11 22.60 -7.46
CA THR A 172 -0.68 23.00 -6.28
C THR A 172 -2.19 23.13 -6.54
N SER A 173 -2.64 23.18 -7.79
CA SER A 173 -4.07 23.19 -8.13
C SER A 173 -4.59 21.78 -8.39
N GLU A 174 -5.83 21.50 -8.00
CA GLU A 174 -6.46 20.18 -8.18
C GLU A 174 -6.49 19.74 -9.65
N GLU A 175 -6.87 20.63 -10.57
CA GLU A 175 -6.93 20.34 -12.01
C GLU A 175 -5.58 19.92 -12.60
N SER A 176 -4.49 20.59 -12.20
CA SER A 176 -3.14 20.26 -12.68
C SER A 176 -2.64 18.94 -12.11
N VAL A 177 -2.97 18.63 -10.85
CA VAL A 177 -2.70 17.34 -10.22
C VAL A 177 -3.43 16.21 -10.96
N GLN A 178 -4.72 16.39 -11.27
CA GLN A 178 -5.49 15.39 -12.04
C GLN A 178 -4.94 15.20 -13.46
N ARG A 179 -4.57 16.28 -14.15
CA ARG A 179 -3.95 16.19 -15.49
C ARG A 179 -2.62 15.45 -15.45
N ARG A 180 -1.78 15.74 -14.44
CA ARG A 180 -0.50 15.05 -14.24
C ARG A 180 -0.67 13.56 -13.96
N TRP A 181 -1.73 13.17 -13.24
CA TRP A 181 -2.11 11.76 -13.06
C TRP A 181 -2.47 11.10 -14.40
N LYS A 182 -3.28 11.76 -15.22
CA LYS A 182 -3.66 11.27 -16.55
C LYS A 182 -2.42 11.01 -17.42
N GLU A 183 -1.53 12.00 -17.52
CA GLU A 183 -0.26 11.89 -18.27
C GLU A 183 0.60 10.73 -17.75
N TYR A 184 0.73 10.60 -16.42
CA TYR A 184 1.50 9.50 -15.82
C TYR A 184 0.94 8.12 -16.18
N PHE A 185 -0.38 7.94 -16.12
CA PHE A 185 -1.02 6.67 -16.45
C PHE A 185 -0.95 6.36 -17.95
N GLU A 186 -1.11 7.37 -18.81
CA GLU A 186 -0.92 7.21 -20.26
C GLU A 186 0.51 6.79 -20.59
N GLU A 187 1.54 7.41 -20.01
CA GLU A 187 2.93 6.99 -20.18
C GLU A 187 3.18 5.58 -19.64
N LEU A 188 2.65 5.27 -18.44
CA LEU A 188 2.86 3.97 -17.79
C LEU A 188 2.26 2.81 -18.59
N MET A 189 1.12 3.04 -19.23
CA MET A 189 0.39 2.04 -20.00
C MET A 189 0.89 1.92 -21.44
N ASN A 190 1.49 2.97 -22.00
CA ASN A 190 1.90 3.04 -23.40
C ASN A 190 3.42 2.91 -23.64
N GLU A 191 4.23 2.67 -22.61
CA GLU A 191 5.63 2.27 -22.81
C GLU A 191 5.71 0.88 -23.45
N GLU A 192 5.75 0.85 -24.78
CA GLU A 192 6.03 -0.34 -25.57
C GLU A 192 7.37 -0.96 -25.19
N ASN A 193 7.35 -2.24 -24.81
CA ASN A 193 8.56 -3.07 -24.75
C ASN A 193 9.32 -2.98 -26.08
N GLU A 194 10.63 -2.74 -26.05
CA GLU A 194 11.49 -2.62 -27.25
C GLU A 194 11.50 -3.84 -28.19
N ARG A 195 10.81 -4.93 -27.83
CA ARG A 195 10.63 -6.11 -28.68
C ARG A 195 9.95 -5.81 -30.03
N GLY A 196 9.19 -4.70 -30.16
CA GLY A 196 8.51 -4.33 -31.42
C GLY A 196 9.35 -3.56 -32.44
N LYS A 197 10.47 -2.93 -32.04
CA LYS A 197 11.21 -1.99 -32.91
C LYS A 197 12.16 -2.65 -33.93
N LYS A 198 12.42 -3.96 -33.82
CA LYS A 198 13.31 -4.68 -34.75
C LYS A 198 12.66 -5.06 -36.10
N SER A 199 11.35 -4.91 -36.27
CA SER A 199 10.66 -5.37 -37.49
C SER A 199 10.64 -4.36 -38.64
N ARG A 200 11.02 -3.09 -38.44
CA ARG A 200 10.84 -2.02 -39.48
C ARG A 200 12.11 -1.36 -39.97
N ARG A 201 13.29 -1.96 -39.74
CA ARG A 201 14.59 -1.36 -40.11
C ARG A 201 15.50 -2.37 -40.83
N GLY A 202 14.93 -3.07 -41.81
CA GLY A 202 15.63 -4.11 -42.56
C GLY A 202 15.10 -4.23 -43.99
N GLU A 203 15.08 -3.14 -44.74
CA GLU A 203 15.00 -3.15 -46.20
C GLU A 203 15.39 -1.75 -46.68
N LEU A 204 16.63 -1.61 -47.13
CA LEU A 204 17.14 -0.62 -48.08
C LEU A 204 18.67 -0.78 -48.13
N CYS A 205 19.16 -1.65 -49.00
CA CYS A 205 20.47 -1.49 -49.62
C CYS A 205 20.38 -2.07 -51.02
N GLY A 206 20.08 -1.19 -51.98
CA GLY A 206 20.28 -1.44 -53.40
C GLY A 206 21.77 -1.47 -53.73
N THR A 207 22.07 -2.33 -54.69
CA THR A 207 23.34 -2.62 -55.34
C THR A 207 23.99 -1.42 -56.03
N GLU A 208 25.33 -1.33 -55.96
CA GLU A 208 26.31 -0.85 -56.96
C GLU A 208 27.68 -0.71 -56.23
N SER A 209 28.87 -1.01 -56.74
CA SER A 209 29.37 -1.65 -57.96
C SER A 209 30.87 -1.88 -57.76
N ARG A 210 31.41 -3.05 -58.12
CA ARG A 210 32.57 -3.20 -59.01
C ARG A 210 32.73 -4.65 -59.46
#